data_AF-A0A7Z8PB90-F1
#
_entry.id   AF-A0A7Z8PB90-F1
#
_cell.length_a   1.000
_cell.length_b   1.000
_cell.length_c   1.000
_cell.angle_alpha   90.00
_cell.angle_beta   90.00
_cell.angle_gamma   90.00
#
_symmetry.space_group_name_H-M   'P 1'
#
loop_
_entity.id
_entity.type
_entity.pdbx_description
1 polymer ?
#
loop_
_entity_poly.entity_id
_entity_poly.type
_entity_poly.pdbx_seq_one_letter_code
_entity_poly.pdbx_strand_id
1 'polypeptide(L)'
;MASEAPPPPYANIAPDAALADLDGAVGTDSFAALAQACAKGRADLAARGLDDSGERQLRMFSTWEITRYLIPVAPGHFRRVLKSNPDLPQGHAQVDGGTRWFTLDEVLRLRAHFA
;
A
#
# COMPACT_ATOMS: atom_id res chain seq x y z
N MET A 1 -56.00 33.83 -16.12
CA MET A 1 -55.38 32.57 -16.57
C MET A 1 -54.40 32.16 -15.47
N ALA A 2 -54.74 31.16 -14.67
CA ALA A 2 -53.88 30.71 -13.57
C ALA A 2 -52.74 29.88 -14.16
N SER A 3 -51.50 30.23 -13.81
CA SER A 3 -50.30 29.48 -14.22
C SER A 3 -50.29 28.14 -13.51
N GLU A 4 -50.33 27.06 -14.27
CA GLU A 4 -50.26 25.70 -13.76
C GLU A 4 -48.83 25.43 -13.27
N ALA A 5 -48.66 25.28 -11.96
CA ALA A 5 -47.37 24.93 -11.38
C ALA A 5 -47.00 23.50 -11.81
N PRO A 6 -45.72 23.22 -12.12
CA PRO A 6 -45.31 21.88 -12.52
C PRO A 6 -45.66 20.88 -11.40
N PRO A 7 -46.11 19.68 -11.76
CA PRO A 7 -46.48 18.67 -10.78
C PRO A 7 -45.28 18.34 -9.89
N PRO A 8 -45.52 18.01 -8.60
CA PRO A 8 -44.43 17.68 -7.71
C PRO A 8 -43.66 16.44 -8.21
N PRO A 9 -42.36 16.29 -7.89
CA PRO A 9 -41.50 15.25 -8.45
C PRO A 9 -42.00 13.81 -8.22
N TYR A 10 -42.87 13.62 -7.24
CA TYR A 10 -43.44 12.33 -6.84
C TYR A 10 -44.83 12.04 -7.43
N ALA A 11 -45.42 12.96 -8.22
CA ALA A 11 -46.80 12.85 -8.71
C ALA A 11 -47.06 11.63 -9.61
N ASN A 12 -46.02 11.04 -10.22
CA ASN A 12 -46.10 9.89 -11.12
C ASN A 12 -45.42 8.63 -10.59
N ILE A 13 -45.04 8.60 -9.30
CA ILE A 13 -44.43 7.42 -8.69
C ILE A 13 -45.55 6.48 -8.25
N ALA A 14 -45.59 5.27 -8.82
CA ALA A 14 -46.47 4.20 -8.34
C ALA A 14 -45.87 3.61 -7.05
N PRO A 15 -46.49 3.76 -5.87
CA PRO A 15 -45.89 3.36 -4.60
C PRO A 15 -45.56 1.86 -4.55
N ASP A 16 -46.44 1.01 -5.08
CA ASP A 16 -46.25 -0.43 -5.09
C ASP A 16 -45.11 -0.86 -6.01
N ALA A 17 -44.96 -0.20 -7.17
CA ALA A 17 -43.86 -0.46 -8.09
C ALA A 17 -42.53 0.02 -7.49
N ALA A 18 -42.52 1.21 -6.89
CA ALA A 18 -41.35 1.75 -6.22
C ALA A 18 -40.93 0.91 -5.01
N LEU A 19 -41.89 0.32 -4.29
CA LEU A 19 -41.62 -0.61 -3.19
C LEU A 19 -41.06 -1.95 -3.71
N ALA A 20 -41.57 -2.44 -4.85
CA ALA A 20 -41.08 -3.66 -5.48
C ALA A 20 -39.64 -3.51 -6.03
N ASP A 21 -39.22 -2.29 -6.37
CA ASP A 21 -37.84 -1.96 -6.77
C ASP A 21 -36.86 -1.90 -5.58
N LEU A 22 -37.36 -1.85 -4.34
CA LEU A 22 -36.49 -1.86 -3.16
C LEU A 22 -36.04 -3.29 -2.85
N ASP A 23 -34.75 -3.42 -2.52
CA ASP A 23 -34.24 -4.64 -1.91
C ASP A 23 -34.89 -4.92 -0.55
N GLY A 24 -34.67 -6.13 -0.03
CA GLY A 24 -35.12 -6.51 1.30
C GLY A 24 -34.63 -5.56 2.40
N ALA A 25 -35.38 -5.51 3.50
CA ALA A 25 -35.02 -4.67 4.65
C ALA A 25 -33.60 -4.99 5.14
N VAL A 26 -32.83 -3.94 5.42
CA VAL A 26 -31.50 -4.05 6.02
C VAL A 26 -31.64 -4.62 7.42
N GLY A 27 -31.05 -5.79 7.66
CA GLY A 27 -31.10 -6.49 8.93
C GLY A 27 -29.75 -6.52 9.64
N THR A 28 -29.71 -7.19 10.79
CA THR A 28 -28.46 -7.45 11.54
C THR A 28 -27.41 -8.17 10.70
N ASP A 29 -27.85 -9.07 9.81
CA ASP A 29 -26.95 -9.81 8.91
C ASP A 29 -26.27 -8.88 7.89
N SER A 30 -26.98 -7.86 7.41
CA SER A 30 -26.42 -6.83 6.53
C SER A 30 -25.32 -6.04 7.24
N PHE A 31 -25.52 -5.69 8.52
CA PHE A 31 -24.48 -5.04 9.33
C PHE A 31 -23.27 -5.94 9.57
N ALA A 32 -23.49 -7.23 9.83
CA ALA A 32 -22.41 -8.19 9.99
C ALA A 32 -21.58 -8.32 8.69
N ALA A 33 -22.24 -8.41 7.53
CA ALA A 33 -21.57 -8.44 6.24
C ALA A 33 -20.76 -7.16 5.98
N LEU A 34 -21.32 -5.98 6.29
CA LEU A 34 -20.62 -4.70 6.17
C LEU A 34 -19.38 -4.64 7.08
N ALA A 35 -19.51 -5.06 8.34
CA ALA A 35 -18.42 -5.07 9.30
C ALA A 35 -17.26 -5.98 8.83
N GLN A 36 -17.59 -7.16 8.31
CA GLN A 36 -16.62 -8.08 7.73
C GLN A 36 -15.91 -7.48 6.50
N ALA A 37 -16.65 -6.82 5.61
CA ALA A 37 -16.09 -6.15 4.45
C ALA A 37 -15.12 -5.03 4.86
N CYS A 38 -15.48 -4.20 5.85
CA CYS A 38 -14.62 -3.15 6.39
C CYS A 38 -13.36 -3.73 7.05
N ALA A 39 -13.47 -4.82 7.82
CA ALA A 39 -12.34 -5.48 8.45
C ALA A 39 -11.36 -6.03 7.41
N LYS A 40 -11.89 -6.69 6.36
CA LYS A 40 -11.09 -7.18 5.23
C LYS A 40 -10.38 -6.03 4.50
N GLY A 41 -11.09 -4.92 4.25
CA GLY A 41 -10.51 -3.74 3.61
C GLY A 41 -9.38 -3.13 4.42
N ARG A 42 -9.54 -3.04 5.75
CA ARG A 42 -8.47 -2.58 6.65
C ARG A 42 -7.24 -3.49 6.60
N ALA A 43 -7.45 -4.81 6.63
CA ALA A 43 -6.36 -5.77 6.55
C ALA A 43 -5.60 -5.67 5.21
N ASP A 44 -6.31 -5.43 4.09
CA ASP A 44 -5.68 -5.20 2.79
C ASP A 44 -4.83 -3.92 2.78
N LEU A 45 -5.36 -2.82 3.29
CA LEU A 45 -4.64 -1.54 3.38
C LEU A 45 -3.37 -1.68 4.24
N ALA A 46 -3.48 -2.34 5.40
CA ALA A 46 -2.35 -2.63 6.27
C ALA A 46 -1.29 -3.49 5.58
N ALA A 47 -1.68 -4.55 4.87
CA ALA A 47 -0.76 -5.40 4.10
C ALA A 47 -0.03 -4.63 2.99
N ARG A 48 -0.63 -3.55 2.48
CA ARG A 48 -0.04 -2.65 1.48
C ARG A 48 0.82 -1.54 2.09
N GLY A 49 1.01 -1.54 3.42
CA GLY A 49 1.84 -0.58 4.14
C GLY A 49 1.13 0.73 4.50
N LEU A 50 -0.21 0.77 4.49
CA LEU A 50 -0.97 1.82 5.17
C LEU A 50 -1.27 1.35 6.60
N ASP A 51 -0.40 1.74 7.53
CA ASP A 51 -0.65 1.53 8.95
C ASP A 51 -1.57 2.63 9.54
N ASP A 52 -1.98 2.45 10.80
CA ASP A 52 -2.86 3.40 11.50
C ASP A 52 -2.20 4.78 11.72
N SER A 53 -0.88 4.90 11.56
CA SER A 53 -0.17 6.18 11.65
C SER A 53 -0.24 6.99 10.35
N GLY A 54 -0.52 6.32 9.23
CA GLY A 54 -0.52 6.92 7.89
C GLY A 54 0.89 7.17 7.34
N GLU A 55 1.94 6.82 8.09
CA GLU A 55 3.33 6.96 7.64
C GLU A 55 3.69 5.82 6.68
N ARG A 56 4.33 6.19 5.56
CA ARG A 56 4.86 5.21 4.61
C ARG A 56 6.36 5.14 4.75
N GLN A 57 6.86 3.96 5.11
CA GLN A 57 8.30 3.71 5.16
C GLN A 57 8.76 3.04 3.86
N LEU A 58 9.91 3.48 3.35
CA LEU A 58 10.53 2.83 2.20
C LEU A 58 11.07 1.46 2.60
N ARG A 59 10.72 0.44 1.82
CA ARG A 59 11.33 -0.89 1.96
C ARG A 59 12.84 -0.79 1.76
N MET A 60 13.60 -1.51 2.57
CA MET A 60 15.04 -1.69 2.37
C MET A 60 15.36 -2.54 1.14
N PHE A 61 16.55 -2.34 0.58
CA PHE A 61 17.04 -3.01 -0.62
C PHE A 61 18.01 -4.12 -0.26
N SER A 62 17.88 -5.27 -0.91
CA SER A 62 18.86 -6.35 -0.81
C SER A 62 20.10 -6.06 -1.67
N THR A 63 21.23 -6.71 -1.37
CA THR A 63 22.43 -6.65 -2.24
C THR A 63 22.13 -6.99 -3.70
N TRP A 64 21.24 -7.96 -3.96
CA TRP A 64 20.87 -8.34 -5.32
C TRP A 64 20.14 -7.21 -6.04
N GLU A 65 19.15 -6.58 -5.40
CA GLU A 65 18.41 -5.45 -6.00
C GLU A 65 19.33 -4.26 -6.28
N ILE A 66 20.22 -3.94 -5.33
CA ILE A 66 21.20 -2.86 -5.50
C ILE A 66 22.06 -3.10 -6.73
N THR A 67 22.68 -4.28 -6.82
CA THR A 67 23.64 -4.61 -7.89
C THR A 67 22.97 -4.84 -9.25
N ARG A 68 21.67 -5.20 -9.25
CA ARG A 68 20.89 -5.40 -10.48
C ARG A 68 20.34 -4.11 -11.06
N TYR A 69 19.88 -3.18 -10.21
CA TYR A 69 19.06 -2.05 -10.66
C TYR A 69 19.64 -0.67 -10.32
N LEU A 70 20.46 -0.53 -9.28
CA LEU A 70 20.82 0.78 -8.72
C LEU A 70 22.31 1.12 -8.92
N ILE A 71 23.18 0.13 -8.79
CA ILE A 71 24.64 0.25 -8.94
C ILE A 71 25.09 -0.93 -9.82
N PRO A 72 25.31 -0.73 -11.13
CA PRO A 72 25.52 -1.83 -12.08
C PRO A 72 26.93 -2.44 -11.98
N VAL A 73 27.19 -3.14 -10.87
CA VAL A 73 28.45 -3.83 -10.60
C VAL A 73 28.18 -5.30 -10.25
N ALA A 74 29.18 -6.16 -10.48
CA ALA A 74 29.07 -7.57 -10.12
C ALA A 74 28.90 -7.73 -8.59
N PRO A 75 27.98 -8.61 -8.11
CA PRO A 75 27.76 -8.80 -6.67
C PRO A 75 29.02 -9.21 -5.89
N GLY A 76 29.95 -9.93 -6.51
CA GLY A 76 31.23 -10.27 -5.90
C GLY A 76 32.16 -9.07 -5.71
N HIS A 77 32.17 -8.14 -6.68
CA HIS A 77 32.93 -6.89 -6.58
C HIS A 77 32.34 -5.99 -5.48
N PHE A 78 31.02 -5.83 -5.47
CA PHE A 78 30.31 -5.05 -4.45
C PHE A 78 30.65 -5.52 -3.02
N ARG A 79 30.54 -6.82 -2.75
CA ARG A 79 30.88 -7.39 -1.44
C ARG A 79 32.34 -7.17 -1.06
N ARG A 80 33.27 -7.25 -2.02
CA ARG A 80 34.69 -7.03 -1.77
C ARG A 80 34.96 -5.58 -1.39
N VAL A 81 34.36 -4.62 -2.09
CA VAL A 81 34.49 -3.19 -1.78
C VAL A 81 33.97 -2.89 -0.39
N LEU A 82 32.79 -3.41 -0.01
CA LEU A 82 32.26 -3.23 1.36
C LEU A 82 33.19 -3.83 2.42
N LYS A 83 33.76 -5.01 2.17
CA LYS A 83 34.72 -5.64 3.09
C LYS A 83 36.02 -4.83 3.25
N SER A 84 36.50 -4.22 2.17
CA SER A 84 37.72 -3.41 2.20
C SER A 84 37.53 -2.00 2.77
N ASN A 85 36.28 -1.52 2.87
CA ASN A 85 35.96 -0.17 3.32
C ASN A 85 34.92 -0.25 4.45
N PRO A 86 35.35 -0.48 5.70
CA PRO A 86 34.43 -0.68 6.84
C PRO A 86 33.59 0.57 7.16
N ASP A 87 34.05 1.75 6.76
CA ASP A 87 33.35 3.03 6.97
C ASP A 87 32.15 3.22 6.01
N LEU A 88 32.07 2.44 4.93
CA LEU A 88 30.91 2.45 4.05
C LEU A 88 29.71 1.76 4.71
N PRO A 89 28.47 2.10 4.32
CA PRO A 89 27.29 1.39 4.77
C PRO A 89 27.39 -0.12 4.53
N GLN A 90 27.30 -0.90 5.60
CA GLN A 90 27.39 -2.37 5.56
C GLN A 90 26.02 -3.05 5.47
N GLY A 91 24.93 -2.29 5.64
CA GLY A 91 23.58 -2.79 5.72
C GLY A 91 23.29 -3.57 7.00
N HIS A 92 22.01 -3.81 7.24
CA HIS A 92 21.49 -4.53 8.39
C HIS A 92 21.27 -6.00 8.05
N ALA A 93 21.62 -6.90 8.96
CA ALA A 93 21.28 -8.32 8.88
C ALA A 93 20.52 -8.71 10.15
N GLN A 94 19.40 -9.42 9.99
CA GLN A 94 18.57 -9.85 11.13
C GLN A 94 19.18 -11.04 11.87
N VAL A 95 20.00 -11.84 11.17
CA VAL A 95 20.76 -12.96 11.70
C VAL A 95 22.18 -12.84 11.17
N ASP A 96 23.17 -13.26 11.97
CA ASP A 96 24.56 -13.27 11.53
C ASP A 96 24.73 -14.18 10.30
N GLY A 97 25.42 -13.67 9.28
CA GLY A 97 25.51 -14.30 7.95
C GLY A 97 24.24 -14.24 7.08
N GLY A 98 23.16 -13.61 7.55
CA GLY A 98 21.92 -13.43 6.80
C GLY A 98 22.01 -12.42 5.65
N THR A 99 20.93 -12.31 4.88
CA THR A 99 20.80 -11.28 3.82
C THR A 99 20.97 -9.89 4.41
N ARG A 100 21.82 -9.08 3.77
CA ARG A 100 22.02 -7.67 4.12
C ARG A 100 20.99 -6.78 3.42
N TRP A 101 20.39 -5.90 4.21
CA TRP A 101 19.37 -4.96 3.82
C TRP A 101 19.86 -3.53 4.00
N PHE A 102 19.60 -2.66 3.02
CA PHE A 102 20.11 -1.29 3.00
C PHE A 102 18.95 -0.31 2.85
N THR A 103 18.98 0.78 3.60
CA THR A 103 18.09 1.93 3.40
C THR A 103 18.43 2.66 2.10
N LEU A 104 17.51 3.49 1.60
CA LEU A 104 17.77 4.30 0.40
C LEU A 104 19.00 5.21 0.57
N ASP A 105 19.15 5.86 1.72
CA ASP A 105 20.26 6.77 2.00
C ASP A 105 21.62 6.07 2.02
N GLU A 106 21.66 4.83 2.50
CA GLU A 106 22.87 3.99 2.41
C GLU A 106 23.18 3.63 0.95
N VAL A 107 22.18 3.25 0.17
CA VAL A 107 22.37 2.94 -1.26
C VAL A 107 22.86 4.17 -2.03
N LEU A 108 22.35 5.36 -1.74
CA LEU A 108 22.80 6.59 -2.38
C LEU A 108 24.26 6.92 -2.04
N ARG A 109 24.67 6.74 -0.78
CA ARG A 109 26.08 6.87 -0.37
C ARG A 109 26.99 5.87 -1.05
N LEU A 110 26.56 4.61 -1.15
CA LEU A 110 27.29 3.58 -1.88
C LEU A 110 27.38 3.94 -3.37
N ARG A 111 26.30 4.36 -3.99
CA ARG A 111 26.28 4.76 -5.40
C ARG A 111 27.27 5.89 -5.68
N ALA A 112 27.38 6.87 -4.77
CA ALA A 112 28.37 7.95 -4.89
C ALA A 112 29.82 7.43 -4.81
N HIS A 113 30.09 6.37 -4.05
CA HIS A 113 31.41 5.75 -3.97
C HIS A 113 31.76 4.91 -5.21
N PHE A 114 30.78 4.27 -5.83
CA PHE A 114 30.97 3.42 -7.02
C PHE A 114 30.92 4.18 -8.36
N ALA A 115 30.56 5.47 -8.35
CA ALA A 115 30.54 6.34 -9.53
C ALA A 115 31.96 6.78 -9.92
#